data_AF-A0AA40HG72-F1
#
_entry.id   AF-A0AA40HG72-F1
#
_cell.length_a   1.000
_cell.length_b   1.000
_cell.length_c   1.000
_cell.angle_alpha   90.00
_cell.angle_beta   90.00
_cell.angle_gamma   90.00
#
_symmetry.space_group_name_H-M   'P 1'
#
loop_
_entity.id
_entity.type
_entity.pdbx_description
1 polymer ?
#
loop_
_entity_poly.entity_id
_entity_poly.type
_entity_poly.pdbx_seq_one_letter_code
_entity_poly.pdbx_strand_id
1 'polypeptide(L)' 'MVEHLANVEINHQRIAQVESCFRAPGQPLALPGRVLLGEGVLTKECHRKAQPRPFFLFSDIPNGPAPTSLITHNCQPILA' A
#
# COMPACT_ATOMS: atom_id res chain seq x y z
N MET A 1 -6.55 -11.29 -23.36
CA MET A 1 -6.08 -9.88 -23.45
C MET A 1 -7.00 -8.91 -22.70
N VAL A 2 -7.96 -9.43 -21.92
CA VAL A 2 -8.90 -8.64 -21.09
C VAL A 2 -8.51 -8.75 -19.61
N GLU A 3 -7.82 -9.83 -19.23
CA GLU A 3 -7.30 -10.04 -17.87
C GLU A 3 -6.29 -8.96 -17.47
N HIS A 4 -5.44 -8.51 -18.40
CA HIS A 4 -4.43 -7.49 -18.10
C HIS A 4 -5.05 -6.10 -17.85
N LEU A 5 -6.08 -5.69 -18.61
CA LEU A 5 -6.68 -4.36 -18.47
C LEU A 5 -7.64 -4.28 -17.27
N ALA A 6 -8.40 -5.36 -17.03
CA ALA A 6 -9.19 -5.50 -15.80
C ALA A 6 -8.27 -5.43 -14.57
N ASN A 7 -7.10 -6.07 -14.63
CA ASN A 7 -6.09 -5.95 -13.58
C ASN A 7 -5.59 -4.53 -13.42
N VAL A 8 -5.42 -3.74 -14.49
CA VAL A 8 -4.94 -2.34 -14.39
C VAL A 8 -5.96 -1.42 -13.72
N GLU A 9 -7.23 -1.44 -14.15
CA GLU A 9 -8.27 -0.58 -13.59
C GLU A 9 -8.62 -0.97 -12.15
N ILE A 10 -8.78 -2.27 -11.87
CA ILE A 10 -9.03 -2.78 -10.52
C ILE A 10 -7.83 -2.48 -9.61
N ASN A 11 -6.61 -2.63 -10.10
CA ASN A 11 -5.41 -2.26 -9.35
C ASN A 11 -5.41 -0.76 -9.06
N HIS A 12 -5.67 0.10 -10.04
CA HIS A 12 -5.74 1.55 -9.83
C HIS A 12 -6.78 1.92 -8.75
N GLN A 13 -7.97 1.32 -8.79
CA GLN A 13 -9.01 1.52 -7.78
C GLN A 13 -8.58 1.06 -6.37
N ARG A 14 -7.94 -0.11 -6.26
CA ARG A 14 -7.42 -0.61 -4.97
C ARG A 14 -6.33 0.30 -4.42
N ILE A 15 -5.41 0.75 -5.27
CA ILE A 15 -4.34 1.66 -4.85
C ILE A 15 -4.92 3.00 -4.37
N ALA A 16 -5.94 3.54 -5.05
CA ALA A 16 -6.62 4.77 -4.62
C ALA A 16 -7.34 4.63 -3.26
N GLN A 17 -7.96 3.48 -3.00
CA GLN A 17 -8.55 3.18 -1.69
C GLN A 17 -7.48 3.13 -0.60
N VAL A 18 -6.38 2.44 -0.88
CA VAL A 18 -5.23 2.34 0.01
C VAL A 18 -4.65 3.74 0.29
N GLU A 19 -4.48 4.57 -0.74
CA GLU A 19 -4.01 5.95 -0.66
C GLU A 19 -4.88 6.83 0.25
N SER A 20 -6.21 6.63 0.24
CA SER A 20 -7.13 7.37 1.13
C SER A 20 -6.91 7.09 2.62
N CYS A 21 -6.30 5.96 2.97
CA CYS A 21 -5.96 5.59 4.35
C CYS A 21 -4.67 6.25 4.86
N PHE A 22 -3.88 6.90 3.98
CA PHE A 22 -2.65 7.58 4.37
C PHE A 22 -2.95 9.02 4.79
N ARG A 23 -2.56 9.37 6.03
CA ARG A 23 -2.72 10.73 6.59
C ARG A 23 -1.63 11.72 6.17
N ALA A 24 -0.50 11.26 5.63
CA ALA A 24 0.64 12.12 5.35
C ALA A 24 0.61 12.62 3.90
N PRO A 25 0.81 13.93 3.66
CA PRO A 25 1.07 14.43 2.31
C PRO A 25 2.39 13.84 1.80
N GLY A 26 2.33 13.08 0.71
CA GLY A 26 3.47 12.37 0.15
C GLY A 26 3.31 12.15 -1.35
N GLN A 27 4.21 11.36 -1.92
CA GLN A 27 4.15 11.00 -3.34
C GLN A 27 2.94 10.07 -3.58
N PRO A 28 2.15 10.27 -4.66
CA PRO A 28 0.97 9.47 -4.91
C PRO A 28 1.30 7.99 -5.09
N LEU A 29 0.43 7.11 -4.58
CA LEU A 29 0.63 5.67 -4.67
C LEU A 29 0.15 5.12 -6.01
N ALA A 30 -0.90 5.71 -6.59
CA ALA A 30 -1.49 5.33 -7.87
C ALA A 30 -0.64 5.78 -9.08
N LEU A 31 0.61 5.30 -9.15
CA LEU A 31 1.52 5.57 -10.27
C LEU A 31 1.28 4.61 -11.44
N PRO A 32 1.37 5.07 -12.70
CA PRO A 32 1.33 4.19 -13.86
C PRO A 32 2.38 3.08 -13.77
N GLY A 33 1.98 1.82 -13.96
CA GLY A 33 2.87 0.66 -13.90
C GLY A 33 3.15 0.13 -12.49
N ARG A 34 2.68 0.79 -11.43
CA ARG A 34 2.73 0.26 -10.07
C ARG A 34 1.59 -0.73 -9.85
N VAL A 35 1.90 -1.90 -9.29
CA VAL A 35 0.91 -2.96 -9.01
C VAL A 35 0.90 -3.26 -7.52
N LEU A 36 -0.28 -3.29 -6.90
CA LEU A 36 -0.49 -3.81 -5.55
C LEU A 36 -0.41 -5.33 -5.60
N LEU A 37 0.69 -5.88 -5.10
CA LEU A 37 0.96 -7.31 -5.09
C LEU A 37 0.32 -8.01 -3.89
N GLY A 38 0.15 -7.30 -2.78
CA GLY A 38 -0.40 -7.90 -1.57
C GLY A 38 -0.76 -6.88 -0.51
N GLU A 39 -1.72 -7.26 0.32
CA GLU A 39 -2.19 -6.53 1.48
C GLU A 39 -2.31 -7.49 2.66
N GLY A 40 -2.14 -7.00 3.88
CA GLY A 40 -2.32 -7.82 5.07
C GLY A 40 -2.01 -7.07 6.35
N VAL A 41 -1.85 -7.80 7.46
CA VAL A 41 -1.51 -7.24 8.77
C VAL A 41 -0.19 -7.85 9.24
N LEU A 42 0.78 -6.99 9.54
CA LEU A 42 2.02 -7.38 10.23
C LEU A 42 1.96 -6.88 11.66
N THR A 43 2.56 -7.63 12.57
CA THR A 43 2.75 -7.18 13.94
C THR A 43 4.03 -6.35 14.01
N LYS A 44 3.91 -5.06 14.35
CA LYS A 44 5.06 -4.22 14.64
C LYS A 44 5.48 -4.45 16.08
N GLU A 45 6.68 -5.00 16.24
CA GLU A 45 7.38 -5.07 17.52
C GLU A 45 7.74 -3.64 17.97
N CYS A 46 7.09 -3.17 19.03
CA CYS A 46 7.40 -1.89 19.68
C CYS A 46 7.96 -2.17 21.08
N HIS A 47 8.78 -1.26 21.62
CA HIS A 47 9.43 -1.42 22.94
C HIS A 47 8.52 -1.80 24.12
N ARG A 48 7.20 -1.55 24.02
CA ARG A 48 6.24 -1.81 25.10
C ARG A 48 5.18 -2.87 24.77
N LYS A 49 4.76 -2.98 23.51
CA LYS A 49 3.69 -3.90 23.11
C LYS A 49 3.73 -4.10 21.60
N ALA A 50 3.70 -5.35 21.17
CA ALA A 50 3.52 -5.72 19.78
C ALA A 50 2.14 -5.25 19.30
N GLN A 51 2.09 -4.51 18.19
CA GLN A 51 0.86 -3.89 17.68
C GLN A 51 0.60 -4.32 16.22
N PRO A 52 -0.58 -4.85 15.89
CA PRO A 52 -0.94 -5.17 14.50
C PRO A 52 -1.03 -3.88 13.67
N ARG A 53 -0.47 -3.93 12.46
CA ARG A 53 -0.43 -2.80 11.51
C ARG A 53 -0.68 -3.31 10.10
N PRO A 54 -1.64 -2.73 9.37
CA PRO A 54 -1.81 -3.10 7.98
C PRO A 54 -0.60 -2.68 7.16
N PHE A 55 -0.22 -3.56 6.23
CA PHE A 55 0.87 -3.37 5.29
C PHE A 55 0.38 -3.60 3.86
N PHE A 56 1.04 -2.92 2.92
CA PHE A 56 0.78 -3.05 1.49
C PHE A 56 2.12 -3.29 0.78
N LEU A 57 2.11 -4.23 -0.17
CA LEU A 57 3.25 -4.60 -0.99
C LEU A 57 3.01 -4.13 -2.42
N PHE A 58 3.91 -3.31 -2.94
CA PHE A 58 3.85 -2.82 -4.31
C PHE A 58 5.02 -3.35 -5.15
N SER A 59 4.75 -3.69 -6.41
CA SER A 59 5.79 -3.77 -7.44
C SER A 59 6.30 -2.36 -7.70
N ASP A 60 7.52 -2.07 -7.28
CA ASP A 60 8.10 -0.75 -7.53
C ASP A 60 8.62 -0.61 -8.95
N ILE A 61 8.51 0.62 -9.45
CA ILE A 61 9.07 1.13 -10.70
C ILE A 61 10.59 1.28 -10.51
N PRO A 62 11.44 0.95 -11.50
CA PRO A 62 12.90 0.77 -11.42
C PRO A 62 13.77 1.95 -10.90
N ASN A 63 13.22 3.06 -10.40
CA ASN A 63 13.95 4.30 -10.16
C ASN A 63 13.96 4.75 -8.67
N GLY A 64 13.75 3.84 -7.72
CA GLY A 64 13.82 4.11 -6.27
C GLY A 64 14.77 3.15 -5.55
N PRO A 65 15.38 3.54 -4.40
CA PRO A 65 16.50 2.81 -3.78
C PRO A 65 16.10 1.52 -3.05
N ALA A 66 14.88 1.01 -3.19
CA ALA A 66 14.43 -0.21 -2.51
C ALA A 66 13.70 -1.14 -3.48
N PRO A 67 14.07 -2.43 -3.55
CA PRO A 67 13.27 -3.43 -4.25
C PRO A 67 12.04 -3.74 -3.38
N THR A 68 10.84 -3.49 -3.88
CA THR A 68 9.56 -3.77 -3.20
C THR A 68 9.31 -2.95 -1.92
N SER A 69 8.51 -1.90 -2.05
CA SER A 69 8.18 -0.97 -0.98
C SER A 69 7.07 -1.59 -0.14
N LEU A 70 7.45 -2.17 1.00
CA LEU A 70 6.53 -2.49 2.08
C LEU A 70 6.11 -1.19 2.75
N ILE A 71 4.90 -0.73 2.47
CA ILE A 71 4.33 0.45 3.11
C ILE A 71 3.54 -0.01 4.32
N THR A 72 4.12 0.13 5.51
CA THR A 72 3.42 -0.09 6.78
C THR A 72 2.81 1.22 7.25
N HIS A 73 1.55 1.21 7.66
CA HIS A 73 0.90 2.43 8.13
C HIS A 73 0.38 2.34 9.56
N ASN A 74 0.06 3.52 10.10
CA ASN A 74 -0.58 3.71 11.38
C ASN A 74 -2.03 4.16 11.13
N CYS A 75 -2.87 3.35 10.44
CA CYS A 75 -4.32 3.60 10.53
C CYS A 75 -4.68 3.41 11.98
N GLN A 76 -4.88 4.52 12.66
CA GLN A 76 -5.83 4.53 13.74
C GLN A 76 -7.21 4.38 13.07
N PRO A 77 -8.13 3.60 13.65
CA PRO A 77 -9.49 3.58 13.15
C PRO A 77 -10.01 5.01 13.09
N ILE A 78 -10.63 5.37 11.96
CA ILE A 78 -11.41 6.59 11.86
C ILE A 78 -12.54 6.39 12.86
N LEU A 79 -12.38 6.94 14.06
CA LEU A 79 -13.47 7.09 15.01
C LEU A 79 -14.41 8.10 14.34
N ALA A 80 -15.52 7.61 13.81
CA ALA A 80 -16.71 8.41 13.54
C ALA A 80 -17.33 8.85 14.87
#